data_AF-A0A135W696-F1
#
_entry.id   AF-A0A135W696-F1
#
_cell.length_a   1.000
_cell.length_b   1.000
_cell.length_c   1.000
_cell.angle_alpha   90.00
_cell.angle_beta   90.00
_cell.angle_gamma   90.00
#
_symmetry.space_group_name_H-M   'P 1'
#
loop_
_entity.id
_entity.type
_entity.pdbx_description
1 polymer ?
#
loop_
_entity_poly.entity_id
_entity_poly.type
_entity_poly.pdbx_seq_one_letter_code
_entity_poly.pdbx_strand_id
1 'polypeptide(L)'
;MNKIKRAYYYLFYKLYKHYEDSSTPWWSDFKASASIGALEIWLLLSILNYFLLLTGKETGGLTLQQPLIFIPIAILFLLHYFSFIRNDAWKKYNGEFDQLHKEKNKKNGIIVWIIIILIILNTIFSYYLLFDRAKRNHTGPYSKEYMKEQKIKDSIDTAKYNKEMQDIRDNVRK
;
A
#
# COMPACT_ATOMS: atom_id res chain seq x y z
N MET A 1 29.98 2.52 -9.62
CA MET A 1 28.50 2.63 -9.71
C MET A 1 27.90 2.51 -8.32
N ASN A 2 26.96 3.38 -7.94
CA ASN A 2 26.41 3.42 -6.58
C ASN A 2 25.71 2.09 -6.21
N LYS A 3 26.08 1.52 -5.05
CA LYS A 3 25.53 0.24 -4.55
C LYS A 3 24.01 0.28 -4.38
N ILE A 4 23.48 1.42 -3.94
CA ILE A 4 22.03 1.66 -3.75
C ILE A 4 21.27 1.53 -5.07
N LYS A 5 21.76 2.19 -6.13
CA LYS A 5 21.17 2.11 -7.46
C LYS A 5 21.09 0.66 -7.95
N ARG A 6 22.19 -0.09 -7.80
CA ARG A 6 22.24 -1.51 -8.19
C ARG A 6 21.25 -2.37 -7.40
N ALA A 7 21.11 -2.14 -6.09
CA ALA A 7 20.13 -2.84 -5.26
C ALA A 7 18.69 -2.54 -5.69
N TYR A 8 18.39 -1.29 -6.01
CA TYR A 8 17.08 -0.87 -6.52
C TYR A 8 16.71 -1.56 -7.85
N TYR A 9 17.63 -1.58 -8.82
CA TYR A 9 17.40 -2.32 -10.07
C TYR A 9 17.35 -3.83 -9.86
N TYR A 10 18.05 -4.37 -8.84
CA TYR A 10 17.95 -5.79 -8.53
C TYR A 10 16.59 -6.16 -7.92
N LEU A 11 16.02 -5.31 -7.06
CA LEU A 11 14.64 -5.43 -6.60
C LEU A 11 13.66 -5.46 -7.79
N PHE A 12 13.81 -4.52 -8.73
CA PHE A 12 13.01 -4.48 -9.95
C PHE A 12 13.16 -5.77 -10.77
N TYR A 13 14.40 -6.20 -11.00
CA TYR A 13 14.71 -7.42 -11.74
C TYR A 13 14.01 -8.65 -11.14
N LYS A 14 14.02 -8.80 -9.82
CA LYS A 14 13.36 -9.93 -9.15
C LYS A 14 11.85 -9.90 -9.32
N LEU A 15 11.23 -8.73 -9.24
CA LEU A 15 9.80 -8.55 -9.50
C LEU A 15 9.47 -8.82 -10.97
N TYR A 16 10.27 -8.27 -11.89
CA TYR A 16 10.13 -8.49 -13.32
C TYR A 16 10.20 -9.97 -13.68
N LYS A 17 11.24 -10.69 -13.23
CA LYS A 17 11.35 -12.14 -13.44
C LYS A 17 10.19 -12.90 -12.82
N HIS A 18 9.71 -12.49 -11.64
CA HIS A 18 8.55 -13.15 -11.03
C HIS A 18 7.29 -13.05 -11.91
N TYR A 19 7.06 -11.90 -12.56
CA TYR A 19 5.94 -11.76 -13.50
C TYR A 19 6.21 -12.44 -14.84
N GLU A 20 7.45 -12.44 -15.32
CA GLU A 20 7.84 -13.11 -16.57
C GLU A 20 7.76 -14.64 -16.46
N ASP A 21 8.10 -15.20 -15.31
CA ASP A 21 8.03 -16.64 -15.02
C ASP A 21 6.60 -17.10 -14.68
N SER A 22 5.62 -16.19 -14.68
CA SER A 22 4.22 -16.51 -14.39
C SER A 22 3.49 -17.09 -15.61
N SER A 23 2.31 -17.69 -15.40
CA SER A 23 1.48 -18.20 -16.49
C SER A 23 0.95 -17.10 -17.44
N THR A 24 1.07 -15.82 -17.06
CA THR A 24 0.59 -14.67 -17.83
C THR A 24 1.68 -13.58 -17.95
N PRO A 25 2.72 -13.81 -18.77
CA PRO A 25 3.88 -12.93 -18.89
C PRO A 25 3.61 -11.64 -19.69
N TRP A 26 2.36 -11.17 -19.75
CA TRP A 26 2.09 -9.86 -20.35
C TRP A 26 2.56 -8.75 -19.40
N TRP A 27 3.09 -7.67 -19.98
CA TRP A 27 3.37 -6.40 -19.28
C TRP A 27 4.14 -6.59 -17.95
N SER A 28 5.06 -7.55 -17.90
CA SER A 28 5.83 -7.88 -16.70
C SER A 28 6.66 -6.69 -16.22
N ASP A 29 7.14 -5.87 -17.14
CA ASP A 29 7.86 -4.62 -16.89
C ASP A 29 6.95 -3.60 -16.19
N PHE A 30 5.74 -3.37 -16.71
CA PHE A 30 4.77 -2.48 -16.07
C PHE A 30 4.34 -3.00 -14.69
N LYS A 31 4.04 -4.30 -14.55
CA LYS A 31 3.68 -4.92 -13.27
C LYS A 31 4.81 -4.78 -12.24
N ALA A 32 6.06 -5.05 -12.62
CA ALA A 32 7.22 -4.87 -11.75
C ALA A 32 7.40 -3.41 -11.34
N SER A 33 7.22 -2.49 -12.29
CA SER A 33 7.31 -1.06 -12.06
C SER A 33 6.24 -0.59 -11.08
N ALA A 34 4.97 -0.97 -11.30
CA ALA A 34 3.85 -0.69 -10.41
C ALA A 34 4.08 -1.27 -9.00
N SER A 35 4.61 -2.48 -8.88
CA SER A 35 4.93 -3.10 -7.59
C SER A 35 6.01 -2.35 -6.81
N ILE A 36 7.05 -1.84 -7.48
CA ILE A 36 8.03 -0.94 -6.83
C ILE A 36 7.33 0.33 -6.34
N GLY A 37 6.51 0.96 -7.19
CA GLY A 37 5.78 2.17 -6.80
C GLY A 37 4.87 1.93 -5.59
N ALA A 38 4.18 0.78 -5.53
CA ALA A 38 3.36 0.39 -4.39
C ALA A 38 4.18 0.23 -3.10
N LEU A 39 5.36 -0.42 -3.18
CA LEU A 39 6.27 -0.57 -2.04
C LEU A 39 6.78 0.78 -1.53
N GLU A 40 7.11 1.71 -2.43
CA GLU A 40 7.54 3.06 -2.10
C GLU A 40 6.40 3.85 -1.42
N ILE A 41 5.17 3.75 -1.93
CA ILE A 41 3.98 4.37 -1.33
C ILE A 41 3.72 3.80 0.07
N TRP A 42 3.80 2.49 0.25
CA TRP A 42 3.63 1.83 1.55
C TRP A 42 4.69 2.26 2.57
N LEU A 43 5.94 2.41 2.15
CA LEU A 43 7.00 2.98 2.99
C LEU A 43 6.69 4.42 3.40
N LEU A 44 6.26 5.28 2.47
CA LEU A 44 5.88 6.65 2.80
C LEU A 44 4.69 6.72 3.76
N LEU A 45 3.65 5.92 3.52
CA LEU A 45 2.48 5.82 4.40
C LEU A 45 2.89 5.36 5.81
N SER A 46 3.78 4.38 5.91
CA SER A 46 4.31 3.93 7.20
C SER A 46 5.03 5.05 7.96
N ILE A 47 5.89 5.80 7.27
CA ILE A 47 6.62 6.93 7.86
C ILE A 47 5.64 8.01 8.33
N LEU A 48 4.62 8.33 7.53
CA LEU A 48 3.58 9.30 7.88
C LEU A 48 2.79 8.85 9.11
N ASN A 49 2.39 7.58 9.16
CA ASN A 49 1.67 7.01 10.31
C ASN A 49 2.50 7.10 11.59
N TYR A 50 3.79 6.77 11.54
CA TYR A 50 4.68 6.93 12.69
C TYR A 50 4.89 8.40 13.08
N PHE A 51 5.01 9.30 12.11
CA PHE A 51 5.11 10.73 12.38
C PHE A 51 3.86 11.27 13.10
N LEU A 52 2.66 10.88 12.67
CA LEU A 52 1.41 11.21 13.36
C LEU A 52 1.37 10.65 14.77
N LEU A 53 1.79 9.40 14.93
CA LEU A 53 1.83 8.73 16.22
C LEU A 53 2.75 9.46 17.21
N LEU A 54 3.93 9.90 16.77
CA LEU A 54 4.89 10.63 17.59
C LEU A 54 4.46 12.08 17.88
N THR A 55 3.90 12.78 16.89
CA THR A 55 3.56 14.21 17.02
C THR A 55 2.24 14.47 17.71
N GLY A 56 1.43 13.44 17.94
CA GLY A 56 0.17 13.62 18.63
C GLY A 56 -0.98 14.06 17.72
N LYS A 57 -0.73 14.31 16.44
CA LYS A 57 -1.70 14.91 15.52
C LYS A 57 -2.75 13.90 15.06
N GLU A 58 -3.99 14.37 14.89
CA GLU A 58 -5.05 13.55 14.32
C GLU A 58 -4.93 13.46 12.80
N THR A 59 -5.35 12.32 12.24
CA THR A 59 -5.37 12.04 10.79
C THR A 59 -6.29 12.98 10.01
N GLY A 60 -7.32 13.54 10.65
CA GLY A 60 -8.34 14.38 10.00
C GLY A 60 -7.82 15.68 9.41
N GLY A 61 -6.61 16.12 9.79
CA GLY A 61 -5.99 17.34 9.26
C GLY A 61 -5.09 17.13 8.05
N LEU A 62 -4.87 15.89 7.58
CA LEU A 62 -3.97 15.60 6.46
C LEU A 62 -4.74 15.50 5.15
N THR A 63 -4.42 16.38 4.20
CA THR A 63 -5.04 16.39 2.86
C THR A 63 -3.97 16.15 1.80
N LEU A 64 -4.30 15.45 0.71
CA LEU A 64 -3.37 15.18 -0.41
C LEU A 64 -2.76 16.46 -1.02
N GLN A 65 -3.40 17.61 -0.84
CA GLN A 65 -2.92 18.91 -1.32
C GLN A 65 -1.83 19.53 -0.42
N GLN A 66 -1.61 18.99 0.77
CA GLN A 66 -0.60 19.52 1.67
C GLN A 66 0.80 19.24 1.12
N PRO A 67 1.70 20.23 1.08
CA PRO A 67 3.05 20.06 0.55
C PRO A 67 3.82 18.89 1.19
N LEU A 68 3.57 18.64 2.49
CA LEU A 68 4.17 17.54 3.25
C LEU A 68 3.83 16.15 2.68
N ILE A 69 2.66 16.00 2.05
CA ILE A 69 2.20 14.75 1.43
C ILE A 69 2.46 14.76 -0.07
N PHE A 70 2.13 15.86 -0.74
CA PHE A 70 2.24 15.97 -2.20
C PHE A 70 3.70 15.89 -2.69
N ILE A 71 4.64 16.57 -2.04
CA ILE A 71 6.03 16.64 -2.49
C ILE A 71 6.71 15.26 -2.48
N PRO A 72 6.64 14.45 -1.40
CA PRO A 72 7.19 13.09 -1.43
C PRO A 72 6.59 12.21 -2.54
N ILE A 73 5.27 12.29 -2.75
CA ILE A 73 4.59 11.54 -3.81
C ILE A 73 5.10 11.99 -5.19
N ALA A 74 5.19 13.30 -5.45
CA ALA A 74 5.69 13.83 -6.71
C ALA A 74 7.15 13.41 -6.98
N ILE A 75 8.00 13.39 -5.95
CA ILE A 75 9.39 12.90 -6.05
C ILE A 75 9.42 11.42 -6.43
N LEU A 76 8.56 10.59 -5.83
CA LEU A 76 8.46 9.17 -6.21
C LEU A 76 8.07 9.02 -7.69
N PHE A 77 7.03 9.72 -8.15
CA PHE A 77 6.63 9.67 -9.56
C PHE A 77 7.75 10.11 -10.52
N LEU A 78 8.49 11.16 -10.17
CA LEU A 78 9.65 11.62 -10.94
C LEU A 78 10.74 10.55 -11.00
N LEU A 79 11.14 9.99 -9.86
CA LEU A 79 12.16 8.93 -9.80
C LEU A 79 11.73 7.71 -10.61
N HIS A 80 10.46 7.34 -10.53
CA HIS A 80 9.88 6.22 -11.25
C HIS A 80 9.91 6.43 -12.77
N TYR A 81 9.47 7.62 -13.22
CA TYR A 81 9.50 8.00 -14.63
C TYR A 81 10.93 7.98 -15.20
N PHE A 82 11.90 8.57 -14.50
CA PHE A 82 13.29 8.59 -14.98
C PHE A 82 13.97 7.22 -14.93
N SER A 83 13.62 6.38 -13.95
CA SER A 83 14.28 5.08 -13.76
C SER A 83 13.78 3.99 -14.69
N PHE A 84 12.49 4.01 -15.04
CA PHE A 84 11.84 2.93 -15.79
C PHE A 84 11.26 3.34 -17.13
N ILE A 85 10.73 4.56 -17.27
CA ILE A 85 10.03 4.99 -18.49
C ILE A 85 11.00 5.64 -19.49
N ARG A 86 11.87 6.54 -19.02
CA ARG A 86 12.65 7.38 -19.94
C ARG A 86 13.95 6.75 -20.44
N ASN A 87 14.69 6.05 -19.58
CA ASN A 87 16.12 5.77 -19.85
C ASN A 87 16.44 4.32 -20.22
N ASP A 88 15.45 3.41 -20.25
CA ASP A 88 15.63 1.98 -20.53
C ASP A 88 16.77 1.29 -19.76
N ALA A 89 17.30 1.96 -18.72
CA ALA A 89 18.50 1.54 -18.00
C ALA A 89 18.27 0.19 -17.31
N TRP A 90 17.01 -0.08 -16.93
CA TRP A 90 16.57 -1.35 -16.38
C TRP A 90 16.86 -2.54 -17.32
N LYS A 91 16.76 -2.38 -18.65
CA LYS A 91 17.05 -3.45 -19.62
C LYS A 91 18.51 -3.88 -19.56
N LYS A 92 19.43 -2.91 -19.45
CA LYS A 92 20.86 -3.17 -19.27
C LYS A 92 21.13 -3.93 -17.97
N TYR A 93 20.51 -3.51 -16.87
CA TYR A 93 20.67 -4.20 -15.58
C TYR A 93 20.10 -5.62 -15.60
N ASN A 94 18.95 -5.85 -16.26
CA ASN A 94 18.39 -7.19 -16.40
C ASN A 94 19.35 -8.13 -17.13
N GLY A 95 19.97 -7.68 -18.23
CA GLY A 95 20.98 -8.46 -18.94
C GLY A 95 22.20 -8.80 -18.07
N GLU A 96 22.68 -7.83 -17.26
CA GLU A 96 23.77 -8.07 -16.31
C GLU A 96 23.38 -9.07 -15.20
N PHE A 97 22.14 -9.02 -14.71
CA PHE A 97 21.66 -9.89 -13.64
C PHE A 97 21.30 -11.31 -14.10
N ASP A 98 20.89 -11.47 -15.36
CA ASP A 98 20.65 -12.80 -15.95
C ASP A 98 21.94 -13.63 -16.08
N GLN A 99 23.12 -12.98 -16.10
CA GLN A 99 24.42 -13.66 -16.12
C GLN A 99 24.90 -14.08 -14.72
N LEU A 100 24.16 -13.78 -13.64
CA LEU A 100 24.57 -14.16 -12.28
C LEU A 100 24.48 -15.67 -12.06
N HIS A 101 25.47 -16.22 -11.36
CA HIS A 101 25.47 -17.63 -10.96
C HIS A 101 24.20 -17.99 -10.17
N LYS A 102 23.56 -19.12 -10.51
CA LYS A 102 22.23 -19.52 -9.99
C LYS A 102 22.13 -19.46 -8.47
N GLU A 103 23.17 -19.93 -7.77
CA GLU A 103 23.23 -19.93 -6.30
C GLU A 103 23.21 -18.51 -5.69
N LYS A 104 23.99 -17.59 -6.28
CA LYS A 104 24.04 -16.19 -5.85
C LYS A 104 22.71 -15.49 -6.11
N ASN A 105 22.08 -15.77 -7.25
CA ASN A 105 20.77 -15.20 -7.59
C ASN A 105 19.65 -15.72 -6.67
N LYS A 106 19.72 -16.99 -6.24
CA LYS A 106 18.76 -17.56 -5.28
C LYS A 106 18.88 -16.90 -3.90
N LYS A 107 20.11 -16.80 -3.34
CA LYS A 107 20.34 -16.16 -2.04
C LYS A 107 19.91 -14.70 -2.02
N ASN A 108 20.32 -13.93 -3.04
CA ASN A 108 19.95 -12.51 -3.13
C ASN A 108 18.44 -12.34 -3.39
N GLY A 109 17.81 -13.27 -4.10
CA GLY A 109 16.36 -13.27 -4.28
C GLY A 109 15.58 -13.46 -2.98
N ILE A 110 16.03 -14.34 -2.08
CA ILE A 110 15.42 -14.51 -0.76
C ILE A 110 15.47 -13.20 0.04
N ILE A 111 16.61 -12.51 0.01
CA ILE A 111 16.77 -11.21 0.69
C ILE A 111 15.76 -10.19 0.17
N VAL A 112 15.57 -10.13 -1.16
CA VAL A 112 14.58 -9.24 -1.79
C VAL A 112 13.17 -9.52 -1.28
N TRP A 113 12.76 -10.79 -1.24
CA TRP A 113 11.42 -11.16 -0.75
C TRP A 113 11.23 -10.84 0.74
N ILE A 114 12.26 -11.05 1.57
CA ILE A 114 12.23 -10.66 2.98
C ILE A 114 12.02 -9.15 3.12
N ILE A 115 12.73 -8.33 2.35
CA ILE A 115 12.57 -6.87 2.38
C ILE A 115 11.13 -6.47 2.00
N ILE A 116 10.57 -7.08 0.95
CA ILE A 116 9.19 -6.83 0.52
C ILE A 116 8.20 -7.15 1.66
N ILE A 117 8.32 -8.33 2.28
CA ILE A 117 7.47 -8.74 3.38
C ILE A 117 7.60 -7.80 4.58
N LEU A 118 8.82 -7.38 4.91
CA LEU A 118 9.06 -6.42 6.00
C LEU A 118 8.38 -5.07 5.74
N ILE A 119 8.41 -4.57 4.50
CA ILE A 119 7.71 -3.32 4.13
C ILE A 119 6.20 -3.47 4.34
N ILE A 120 5.62 -4.59 3.88
CA ILE A 120 4.18 -4.86 4.00
C ILE A 120 3.77 -4.95 5.47
N LEU A 121 4.48 -5.78 6.26
CA LEU A 121 4.19 -5.96 7.68
C LEU A 121 4.38 -4.66 8.47
N ASN A 122 5.42 -3.89 8.18
CA ASN A 122 5.63 -2.58 8.79
C ASN A 122 4.48 -1.62 8.48
N THR A 123 3.96 -1.65 7.25
CA THR A 123 2.82 -0.82 6.85
C THR A 123 1.56 -1.20 7.62
N ILE A 124 1.22 -2.49 7.65
CA ILE A 124 0.08 -3.00 8.42
C ILE A 124 0.22 -2.63 9.90
N PHE A 125 1.40 -2.83 10.47
CA PHE A 125 1.68 -2.52 11.87
C PHE A 125 1.54 -1.03 12.17
N SER A 126 2.03 -0.15 11.28
CA SER A 126 1.88 1.30 11.44
C SER A 126 0.42 1.74 11.49
N TYR A 127 -0.45 1.15 10.66
CA TYR A 127 -1.89 1.41 10.69
C TYR A 127 -2.56 0.86 11.95
N TYR A 128 -2.17 -0.35 12.38
CA TYR A 128 -2.65 -0.94 13.61
C TYR A 128 -2.39 -0.03 14.82
N LEU A 129 -1.18 0.52 14.95
CA LEU A 129 -0.84 1.43 16.04
C LEU A 129 -1.66 2.73 16.01
N LEU A 130 -1.88 3.28 14.82
CA LEU A 130 -2.69 4.49 14.64
C LEU A 130 -4.16 4.25 15.02
N PHE A 131 -4.69 3.09 14.63
CA PHE A 131 -6.03 2.65 14.96
C PHE A 131 -6.22 2.41 16.46
N ASP A 132 -5.29 1.70 17.09
CA ASP A 132 -5.29 1.44 18.53
C ASP A 132 -5.22 2.75 19.34
N ARG A 133 -4.40 3.70 18.89
CA ARG A 133 -4.37 5.05 19.44
C ARG A 133 -5.71 5.77 19.30
N ALA A 134 -6.33 5.76 18.12
CA ALA A 134 -7.62 6.41 17.90
C ALA A 134 -8.73 5.83 18.79
N LYS A 135 -8.70 4.50 18.99
CA LYS A 135 -9.61 3.79 19.89
C LYS A 135 -9.42 4.21 21.34
N ARG A 136 -8.18 4.28 21.83
CA ARG A 136 -7.86 4.73 23.20
C ARG A 136 -8.29 6.17 23.46
N ASN A 137 -8.13 7.05 22.47
CA ASN A 137 -8.40 8.47 22.63
C ASN A 137 -9.84 8.88 22.33
N HIS A 138 -10.69 7.94 21.88
CA HIS A 138 -12.04 8.23 21.40
C HIS A 138 -12.07 9.34 20.32
N THR A 139 -11.18 9.22 19.34
CA THR A 139 -11.03 10.20 18.24
C THR A 139 -11.42 9.58 16.90
N GLY A 140 -11.79 10.40 15.92
CA GLY A 140 -12.23 9.93 14.61
C GLY A 140 -13.43 8.98 14.68
N PRO A 141 -13.36 7.76 14.09
CA PRO A 141 -14.47 6.81 14.06
C PRO A 141 -14.79 6.18 15.44
N TYR A 142 -14.06 6.54 16.49
CA TYR A 142 -14.32 6.12 17.87
C TYR A 142 -14.78 7.28 18.77
N SER A 143 -15.02 8.46 18.20
CA SER A 143 -15.59 9.57 18.94
C SER A 143 -16.98 9.26 19.44
N LYS A 144 -17.33 9.79 20.62
CA LYS A 144 -18.65 9.56 21.24
C LYS A 144 -19.78 10.01 20.31
N GLU A 145 -19.56 11.10 19.59
CA GLU A 145 -20.49 11.66 18.62
C GLU A 145 -20.70 10.71 17.45
N TYR A 146 -19.62 10.28 16.79
CA TYR A 146 -19.67 9.33 15.68
C TYR A 146 -20.30 7.99 16.08
N MET A 147 -19.94 7.44 17.24
CA MET A 147 -20.52 6.19 17.75
C MET A 147 -22.02 6.32 18.04
N LYS A 148 -22.48 7.50 18.48
CA LYS A 148 -23.91 7.76 18.72
C LYS A 148 -24.66 7.89 17.40
N GLU A 149 -24.12 8.65 16.45
CA GLU A 149 -24.68 8.80 15.11
C GLU A 149 -24.79 7.46 14.40
N GLN A 150 -23.74 6.62 14.47
CA GLN A 150 -23.74 5.29 13.88
C GLN A 150 -24.78 4.36 14.51
N LYS A 151 -24.93 4.37 15.85
CA LYS A 151 -26.00 3.62 16.53
C LYS A 151 -27.40 4.04 16.07
N ILE A 152 -27.63 5.33 15.87
CA ILE A 152 -28.91 5.84 15.37
C ILE A 152 -29.14 5.33 13.95
N LYS A 153 -28.15 5.45 13.08
CA LYS A 153 -28.23 4.97 11.69
C LYS A 153 -28.53 3.48 11.61
N ASP A 154 -27.78 2.65 12.36
CA ASP A 154 -27.97 1.20 12.41
C ASP A 154 -29.38 0.83 12.89
N SER A 155 -29.94 1.59 13.85
CA SER A 155 -31.31 1.37 14.33
C SER A 155 -32.37 1.70 13.29
N ILE A 156 -32.16 2.77 12.49
CA ILE A 156 -33.06 3.17 11.41
C ILE A 156 -33.00 2.14 10.27
N ASP A 157 -31.81 1.71 9.88
CA ASP A 157 -31.62 0.71 8.81
C ASP A 157 -32.25 -0.63 9.20
N THR A 158 -32.10 -1.04 10.47
CA THR A 158 -32.76 -2.25 11.01
C THR A 158 -34.29 -2.11 10.99
N ALA A 159 -34.83 -0.96 11.39
CA ALA A 159 -36.27 -0.71 11.36
C ALA A 159 -36.83 -0.73 9.93
N LYS A 160 -36.10 -0.14 8.97
CA LYS A 160 -36.46 -0.14 7.55
C LYS A 160 -36.47 -1.55 6.97
N TYR A 161 -35.43 -2.33 7.22
CA TYR A 161 -35.34 -3.73 6.79
C TYR A 161 -36.49 -4.57 7.34
N ASN A 162 -36.79 -4.44 8.64
CA ASN A 162 -37.89 -5.18 9.26
C ASN A 162 -39.24 -4.82 8.64
N LYS A 163 -39.46 -3.55 8.31
CA LYS A 163 -40.67 -3.09 7.62
C LYS A 163 -40.79 -3.69 6.21
N GLU A 164 -39.71 -3.65 5.42
CA GLU A 164 -39.69 -4.26 4.08
C GLU A 164 -40.00 -5.77 4.14
N MET A 165 -39.41 -6.48 5.11
CA MET A 165 -39.67 -7.91 5.30
C MET A 165 -41.11 -8.20 5.76
N GLN A 166 -41.71 -7.30 6.53
CA GLN A 166 -43.11 -7.41 6.93
C GLN A 166 -44.03 -7.19 5.73
N ASP A 167 -43.80 -6.14 4.93
CA ASP A 167 -44.58 -5.84 3.73
C ASP A 167 -44.53 -7.01 2.72
N ILE A 168 -43.36 -7.64 2.54
CA ILE A 168 -43.22 -8.86 1.71
C ILE A 168 -44.06 -10.01 2.27
N ARG A 169 -43.99 -10.26 3.57
CA ARG A 169 -44.73 -11.35 4.22
C ARG A 169 -46.24 -11.17 4.10
N ASP A 170 -46.72 -9.94 4.23
CA ASP A 170 -48.15 -9.62 4.14
C ASP A 170 -48.67 -9.73 2.70
N ASN A 171 -47.84 -9.42 1.70
CA ASN A 171 -48.18 -9.64 0.29
C ASN A 171 -48.22 -11.12 -0.12
N VAL A 172 -47.36 -11.97 0.45
CA VAL A 172 -47.39 -13.43 0.18
C VAL A 172 -48.60 -14.14 0.82
N ARG A 173 -49.20 -13.54 1.86
CA ARG A 173 -50.37 -14.10 2.56
C ARG A 173 -51.72 -13.75 1.91
N LYS A 174 -51.75 -12.81 0.96
CA LYS A 174 -52.95 -12.45 0.19
C LYS A 174 -53.04 -13.30 -1.07
#